data_AF-A0A895ZP72-F1
#
_entry.id   AF-A0A895ZP72-F1
#
_cell.length_a   1.000
_cell.length_b   1.000
_cell.length_c   1.000
_cell.angle_alpha   90.00
_cell.angle_beta   90.00
_cell.angle_gamma   90.00
#
_symmetry.space_group_name_H-M   'P 1'
#
loop_
_entity.id
_entity.type
_entity.pdbx_description
1 polymer ?
#
loop_
_entity_poly.entity_id
_entity_poly.type
_entity_poly.pdbx_seq_one_letter_code
_entity_poly.pdbx_strand_id
1 'polypeptide(L)'
;INGLSGWSSSLDDAPADTITRRFRYDVALVSALKDLEEDIMEGLRDSELDDSVCTSGFSVMIKESCDGMGDVSEKHGGGPAVPEKAVRFSFTVMSVTLVTDEKDGEVTIFTEPKPNSELSCKPLCLTFVDESDHETLTAVLAPIVAERNAMKESRLILSIGGLPRSFRFHFRGTGYDEKMVREMEGLEASGSTYVCTLCDTTRSEASKNMVLHSITRSHEENLERYEIWRKNPYSESVDELRDRVKGVSAKPFMETQPTLDALHCDIGNATEFYKIFQDEIGEVYTKANPSREERRSWRAALDKQLRKKLRLKPVMRMNGNFARKLMTQEAAEAVCELVPTEERREALRELMRLYLQMKPVWRATCPAKECPDQLCRYSFNSQRFADLLSSTFKYR
;
A
#
# COMPACT_ATOMS: atom_id res chain seq x y z
N ILE A 1 10.11 6.47 -24.34
CA ILE A 1 11.59 6.56 -24.33
C ILE A 1 12.19 5.28 -23.74
N ASN A 2 13.47 5.00 -24.01
CA ASN A 2 14.19 3.92 -23.33
C ASN A 2 14.43 4.32 -21.86
N GLY A 3 14.02 3.49 -20.91
CA GLY A 3 14.13 3.79 -19.48
C GLY A 3 15.56 3.77 -18.94
N LEU A 4 16.52 3.17 -19.68
CA LEU A 4 17.94 3.17 -19.33
C LEU A 4 18.56 4.57 -19.31
N SER A 5 17.88 5.58 -19.89
CA SER A 5 18.22 7.00 -19.73
C SER A 5 19.69 7.36 -20.03
N GLY A 6 20.32 6.63 -20.97
CA GLY A 6 21.71 6.89 -21.39
C GLY A 6 22.77 6.04 -20.67
N TRP A 7 22.38 5.00 -19.92
CA TRP A 7 23.32 4.04 -19.32
C TRP A 7 24.32 3.53 -20.36
N SER A 8 25.62 3.70 -20.10
CA SER A 8 26.69 3.19 -20.96
C SER A 8 26.62 1.67 -21.03
N SER A 9 26.72 1.14 -22.25
CA SER A 9 26.84 -0.31 -22.48
C SER A 9 28.31 -0.74 -22.54
N SER A 10 29.17 -0.13 -21.71
CA SER A 10 30.59 -0.50 -21.63
C SER A 10 30.74 -1.81 -20.86
N LEU A 11 31.69 -2.65 -21.27
CA LEU A 11 32.01 -3.89 -20.53
C LEU A 11 32.73 -3.60 -19.21
N ASP A 12 33.30 -2.41 -19.06
CA ASP A 12 33.99 -1.97 -17.84
C ASP A 12 33.03 -1.39 -16.78
N ASP A 13 31.80 -1.04 -17.18
CA ASP A 13 30.77 -0.46 -16.31
C ASP A 13 29.80 -1.53 -15.78
N ALA A 14 28.97 -1.15 -14.81
CA ALA A 14 27.89 -2.01 -14.33
C ALA A 14 26.94 -2.41 -15.49
N PRO A 15 26.63 -3.71 -15.66
CA PRO A 15 25.81 -4.18 -16.77
C PRO A 15 24.42 -3.55 -16.79
N ALA A 16 23.97 -3.12 -17.96
CA ALA A 16 22.61 -2.67 -18.20
C ALA A 16 21.68 -3.86 -18.56
N ASP A 17 21.69 -4.92 -17.74
CA ASP A 17 20.97 -6.18 -17.97
C ASP A 17 19.48 -6.07 -17.61
N THR A 18 18.83 -5.01 -18.11
CA THR A 18 17.40 -4.78 -17.96
C THR A 18 16.80 -4.18 -19.23
N ILE A 19 15.56 -4.52 -19.51
CA ILE A 19 14.79 -3.90 -20.58
C ILE A 19 13.70 -3.05 -19.94
N THR A 20 13.77 -1.75 -20.20
CA THR A 20 12.84 -0.78 -19.62
C THR A 20 12.32 0.23 -20.66
N ARG A 21 11.03 0.56 -20.56
CA ARG A 21 10.36 1.57 -21.37
C ARG A 21 9.47 2.43 -20.48
N ARG A 22 9.55 3.74 -20.69
CA ARG A 22 8.74 4.72 -19.95
C ARG A 22 8.27 5.87 -20.83
N PHE A 23 7.25 6.57 -20.36
CA PHE A 23 6.97 7.94 -20.80
C PHE A 23 7.78 8.93 -19.95
N ARG A 24 8.06 10.11 -20.50
CA ARG A 24 8.52 11.25 -19.69
C ARG A 24 7.33 11.70 -18.85
N TYR A 25 7.52 11.89 -17.55
CA TYR A 25 6.42 11.92 -16.60
C TYR A 25 5.50 13.14 -16.79
N ASP A 26 6.09 14.31 -16.95
CA ASP A 26 5.38 15.54 -17.32
C ASP A 26 4.51 15.38 -18.59
N VAL A 27 5.04 14.74 -19.64
CA VAL A 27 4.29 14.49 -20.89
C VAL A 27 3.13 13.53 -20.65
N ALA A 28 3.34 12.49 -19.85
CA ALA A 28 2.28 11.55 -19.48
C ALA A 28 1.17 12.25 -18.67
N LEU A 29 1.53 13.16 -17.75
CA LEU A 29 0.58 13.95 -16.97
C LEU A 29 -0.19 14.94 -17.85
N VAL A 30 0.48 15.64 -18.78
CA VAL A 30 -0.17 16.53 -19.74
C VAL A 30 -1.17 15.76 -20.60
N SER A 31 -0.78 14.60 -21.13
CA SER A 31 -1.69 13.75 -21.89
C SER A 31 -2.88 13.31 -21.03
N ALA A 32 -2.63 12.84 -19.81
CA ALA A 32 -3.68 12.40 -18.90
C ALA A 32 -4.67 13.52 -18.52
N LEU A 33 -4.19 14.75 -18.31
CA LEU A 33 -5.05 15.90 -18.05
C LEU A 33 -5.82 16.35 -19.29
N LYS A 34 -5.21 16.24 -20.47
CA LYS A 34 -5.89 16.57 -21.73
C LYS A 34 -7.00 15.58 -22.04
N ASP A 35 -6.82 14.30 -21.71
CA ASP A 35 -7.88 13.29 -21.79
C ASP A 35 -9.09 13.64 -20.91
N LEU A 36 -8.88 14.36 -19.80
CA LEU A 36 -9.92 14.80 -18.86
C LEU A 36 -10.50 16.19 -19.19
N GLU A 37 -10.20 16.76 -20.37
CA GLU A 37 -10.65 18.11 -20.73
C GLU A 37 -12.18 18.25 -20.68
N GLU A 38 -12.92 17.27 -21.22
CA GLU A 38 -14.38 17.31 -21.22
C GLU A 38 -14.94 17.28 -19.80
N ASP A 39 -14.43 16.38 -18.95
CA ASP A 39 -14.85 16.24 -17.55
C ASP A 39 -14.52 17.49 -16.72
N ILE A 40 -13.35 18.09 -16.93
CA ILE A 40 -12.95 19.34 -16.25
C ILE A 40 -13.88 20.48 -16.66
N MET A 41 -14.18 20.61 -17.94
CA MET A 41 -15.07 21.66 -18.44
C MET A 41 -16.51 21.45 -17.99
N GLU A 42 -16.98 20.20 -17.88
CA GLU A 42 -18.27 19.87 -17.27
C GLU A 42 -18.31 20.25 -15.79
N GLY A 43 -17.29 19.86 -15.01
CA GLY A 43 -17.20 20.20 -13.59
C GLY A 43 -17.15 21.71 -13.30
N LEU A 44 -16.56 22.51 -14.19
CA LEU A 44 -16.58 23.98 -14.06
C LEU A 44 -18.00 24.53 -14.27
N ARG A 45 -18.71 24.05 -15.30
CA ARG A 45 -20.11 24.44 -15.57
C ARG A 45 -21.05 24.04 -14.43
N ASP A 46 -20.92 22.82 -13.94
CA ASP A 46 -21.73 22.30 -12.84
C ASP A 46 -21.48 23.05 -11.52
N SER A 47 -20.30 23.64 -11.36
CA SER A 47 -19.93 24.47 -10.22
C SER A 47 -20.34 25.94 -10.35
N GLU A 48 -21.04 26.30 -11.44
CA GLU A 48 -21.45 27.67 -11.81
C GLU A 48 -20.27 28.65 -11.84
N LEU A 49 -19.09 28.17 -12.25
CA LEU A 49 -17.88 28.96 -12.35
C LEU A 49 -17.72 29.49 -13.78
N ASP A 50 -17.32 30.76 -13.92
CA ASP A 50 -17.03 31.33 -15.24
C ASP A 50 -15.72 30.76 -15.77
N ASP A 51 -15.85 29.92 -16.80
CA ASP A 51 -14.75 29.29 -17.52
C ASP A 51 -13.68 30.28 -17.98
N SER A 52 -14.07 31.51 -18.31
CA SER A 52 -13.20 32.56 -18.85
C SER A 52 -12.32 33.23 -17.78
N VAL A 53 -12.79 33.24 -16.53
CA VAL A 53 -12.07 33.83 -15.38
C VAL A 53 -11.21 32.79 -14.68
N CYS A 54 -11.68 31.54 -14.61
CA CYS A 54 -11.02 30.45 -13.89
C CYS A 54 -9.81 29.87 -14.65
N THR A 55 -8.77 30.69 -14.88
CA THR A 55 -7.56 30.30 -15.64
C THR A 55 -6.38 29.90 -14.74
N SER A 56 -6.47 30.13 -13.44
CA SER A 56 -5.40 29.79 -12.49
C SER A 56 -5.97 29.26 -11.18
N GLY A 57 -5.13 28.59 -10.38
CA GLY A 57 -5.54 28.05 -9.09
C GLY A 57 -5.95 26.58 -9.12
N PHE A 58 -5.75 25.89 -10.26
CA PHE A 58 -6.02 24.46 -10.32
C PHE A 58 -4.97 23.66 -9.55
N SER A 59 -5.45 22.68 -8.81
CA SER A 59 -4.67 21.71 -8.06
C SER A 59 -5.07 20.31 -8.53
N VAL A 60 -4.09 19.46 -8.82
CA VAL A 60 -4.29 18.12 -9.36
C VAL A 60 -3.68 17.12 -8.39
N MET A 61 -4.51 16.27 -7.81
CA MET A 61 -4.04 15.19 -6.94
C MET A 61 -3.71 13.95 -7.77
N ILE A 62 -2.47 13.50 -7.69
CA ILE A 62 -1.96 12.33 -8.40
C ILE A 62 -1.69 11.21 -7.41
N LYS A 63 -2.34 10.06 -7.57
CA LYS A 63 -1.95 8.82 -6.89
C LYS A 63 -0.86 8.13 -7.69
N GLU A 64 0.28 7.87 -7.06
CA GLU A 64 1.38 7.08 -7.64
C GLU A 64 1.35 5.65 -7.06
N SER A 65 1.71 4.68 -7.90
CA SER A 65 1.72 3.26 -7.54
C SER A 65 2.85 2.53 -8.26
N CYS A 66 3.55 1.67 -7.54
CA CYS A 66 4.59 0.80 -8.07
C CYS A 66 4.44 -0.58 -7.43
N ASP A 67 4.44 -1.62 -8.26
CA ASP A 67 4.26 -3.00 -7.81
C ASP A 67 5.17 -3.95 -8.59
N GLY A 68 5.70 -4.94 -7.89
CA GLY A 68 6.49 -6.02 -8.44
C GLY A 68 5.64 -7.21 -8.86
N MET A 69 5.90 -7.73 -10.06
CA MET A 69 5.22 -8.88 -10.64
C MET A 69 6.23 -10.01 -10.85
N GLY A 70 5.97 -11.16 -10.23
CA GLY A 70 6.70 -12.41 -10.48
C GLY A 70 6.14 -13.21 -11.65
N ASP A 71 6.79 -14.34 -11.95
CA ASP A 71 6.37 -15.34 -12.93
C ASP A 71 6.17 -14.76 -14.35
N VAL A 72 7.05 -13.84 -14.76
CA VAL A 72 7.04 -13.22 -16.09
C VAL A 72 8.07 -13.92 -16.97
N SER A 73 7.64 -14.94 -17.73
CA SER A 73 8.56 -15.77 -18.52
C SER A 73 9.42 -14.96 -19.50
N GLU A 74 10.72 -15.23 -19.48
CA GLU A 74 11.66 -14.65 -20.43
C GLU A 74 11.36 -15.17 -21.85
N LYS A 75 11.55 -14.29 -22.84
CA LYS A 75 11.46 -14.68 -24.26
C LYS A 75 12.85 -15.03 -24.78
N HIS A 76 12.92 -16.07 -25.61
CA HIS A 76 14.05 -16.22 -26.53
C HIS A 76 14.22 -14.95 -27.36
N GLY A 77 15.45 -14.52 -27.61
CA GLY A 77 15.74 -13.30 -28.35
C GLY A 77 17.23 -13.01 -28.50
N GLY A 78 17.56 -11.83 -29.03
CA GLY A 78 18.95 -11.38 -29.24
C GLY A 78 19.66 -10.88 -27.97
N GLY A 79 19.04 -11.01 -26.80
CA GLY A 79 19.53 -10.47 -25.53
C GLY A 79 19.13 -9.00 -25.26
N PRO A 80 19.52 -8.44 -24.10
CA PRO A 80 20.27 -9.11 -23.02
C PRO A 80 19.42 -10.15 -22.29
N ALA A 81 20.06 -10.99 -21.47
CA ALA A 81 19.33 -11.85 -20.54
C ALA A 81 18.60 -10.97 -19.52
N VAL A 82 17.35 -11.30 -19.22
CA VAL A 82 16.52 -10.50 -18.30
C VAL A 82 15.87 -11.37 -17.22
N PRO A 83 15.63 -10.82 -16.02
CA PRO A 83 14.98 -11.59 -14.97
C PRO A 83 13.51 -11.91 -15.32
N GLU A 84 13.00 -13.04 -14.82
CA GLU A 84 11.58 -13.44 -14.96
C GLU A 84 10.65 -12.69 -13.99
N LYS A 85 10.99 -11.45 -13.68
CA LYS A 85 10.26 -10.52 -12.82
C LYS A 85 10.17 -9.17 -13.52
N ALA A 86 9.07 -8.47 -13.28
CA ALA A 86 8.86 -7.14 -13.82
C ALA A 86 8.36 -6.18 -12.74
N VAL A 87 8.75 -4.92 -12.81
CA VAL A 87 8.20 -3.85 -12.00
C VAL A 87 7.41 -2.91 -12.90
N ARG A 88 6.22 -2.52 -12.44
CA ARG A 88 5.34 -1.57 -13.13
C ARG A 88 5.09 -0.35 -12.26
N PHE A 89 5.53 0.81 -12.74
CA PHE A 89 5.19 2.10 -12.16
C PHE A 89 4.04 2.74 -12.94
N SER A 90 3.07 3.30 -12.23
CA SER A 90 1.84 3.85 -12.78
C SER A 90 1.31 5.01 -11.93
N PHE A 91 0.38 5.78 -12.49
CA PHE A 91 -0.29 6.85 -11.77
C PHE A 91 -1.76 6.97 -12.17
N THR A 92 -2.53 7.66 -11.33
CA THR A 92 -3.94 7.99 -11.57
C THR A 92 -4.19 9.43 -11.15
N VAL A 93 -4.92 10.19 -11.98
CA VAL A 93 -5.45 11.50 -11.59
C VAL A 93 -6.64 11.25 -10.68
N MET A 94 -6.50 11.56 -9.39
CA MET A 94 -7.53 11.29 -8.38
C MET A 94 -8.58 12.39 -8.33
N SER A 95 -8.15 13.65 -8.39
CA SER A 95 -9.04 14.79 -8.38
C SER A 95 -8.39 16.01 -9.03
N VAL A 96 -9.25 16.90 -9.54
CA VAL A 96 -8.89 18.25 -9.94
C VAL A 96 -9.75 19.20 -9.13
N THR A 97 -9.10 20.14 -8.47
CA THR A 97 -9.73 21.15 -7.64
C THR A 97 -9.30 22.54 -8.08
N LEU A 98 -10.07 23.56 -7.70
CA LEU A 98 -9.82 24.95 -8.03
C LEU A 98 -9.95 25.79 -6.76
N VAL A 99 -8.93 26.60 -6.49
CA VAL A 99 -9.00 27.66 -5.48
C VAL A 99 -9.29 28.97 -6.21
N THR A 100 -10.38 29.65 -5.83
CA THR A 100 -10.76 30.97 -6.39
C THR A 100 -10.63 32.05 -5.32
N ASP A 101 -10.42 33.31 -5.74
CA ASP A 101 -10.32 34.44 -4.80
C ASP A 101 -11.69 34.84 -4.19
N GLU A 102 -12.80 34.38 -4.80
CA GLU A 102 -14.17 34.78 -4.43
C GLU A 102 -14.87 33.83 -3.46
N LYS A 103 -14.40 32.57 -3.32
CA LYS A 103 -14.94 31.58 -2.39
C LYS A 103 -13.87 31.21 -1.38
N ASP A 104 -14.16 31.36 -0.09
CA ASP A 104 -13.33 30.84 1.01
C ASP A 104 -13.38 29.29 1.00
N GLY A 105 -12.66 28.66 0.07
CA GLY A 105 -12.58 27.21 -0.02
C GLY A 105 -12.15 26.66 -1.39
N GLU A 106 -11.62 25.44 -1.38
CA GLU A 106 -11.26 24.68 -2.57
C GLU A 106 -12.51 24.01 -3.18
N VAL A 107 -12.81 24.32 -4.45
CA VAL A 107 -13.93 23.71 -5.19
C VAL A 107 -13.44 22.47 -5.92
N THR A 108 -14.11 21.34 -5.76
CA THR A 108 -13.79 20.11 -6.49
C THR A 108 -14.43 20.12 -7.86
N ILE A 109 -13.60 20.08 -8.91
CA ILE A 109 -14.04 20.09 -10.32
C ILE A 109 -14.19 18.68 -10.86
N PHE A 110 -13.23 17.81 -10.54
CA PHE A 110 -13.25 16.40 -10.94
C PHE A 110 -12.83 15.52 -9.76
N THR A 111 -13.43 14.34 -9.67
CA THR A 111 -12.99 13.26 -8.78
C THR A 111 -13.19 11.94 -9.50
N GLU A 112 -12.14 11.12 -9.54
CA GLU A 112 -12.17 9.80 -10.17
C GLU A 112 -13.20 8.90 -9.47
N PRO A 113 -14.28 8.49 -10.16
CA PRO A 113 -15.38 7.76 -9.53
C PRO A 113 -15.00 6.32 -9.15
N LYS A 114 -14.01 5.71 -9.85
CA LYS A 114 -13.57 4.33 -9.64
C LYS A 114 -12.03 4.28 -9.55
N PRO A 115 -11.43 4.78 -8.46
CA PRO A 115 -9.98 4.91 -8.32
C PRO A 115 -9.23 3.56 -8.20
N ASN A 116 -9.98 2.47 -8.05
CA ASN A 116 -9.46 1.10 -8.00
C ASN A 116 -9.70 0.32 -9.30
N SER A 117 -10.27 0.96 -10.34
CA SER A 117 -10.35 0.34 -11.66
C SER A 117 -9.00 0.41 -12.36
N GLU A 118 -8.68 -0.66 -13.07
CA GLU A 118 -7.59 -0.75 -14.03
C GLU A 118 -7.68 0.33 -15.13
N LEU A 119 -8.89 0.80 -15.45
CA LEU A 119 -9.12 1.78 -16.52
C LEU A 119 -8.58 3.18 -16.17
N SER A 120 -8.55 3.54 -14.88
CA SER A 120 -8.01 4.82 -14.40
C SER A 120 -6.52 4.76 -14.05
N CYS A 121 -5.91 3.57 -14.09
CA CYS A 121 -4.51 3.33 -13.79
C CYS A 121 -3.64 3.48 -15.05
N LYS A 122 -2.99 4.64 -15.23
CA LYS A 122 -2.17 4.93 -16.41
C LYS A 122 -0.73 4.42 -16.20
N PRO A 123 -0.22 3.48 -17.02
CA PRO A 123 1.14 2.97 -16.88
C PRO A 123 2.17 4.04 -17.31
N LEU A 124 3.22 4.22 -16.50
CA LEU A 124 4.28 5.19 -16.77
C LEU A 124 5.60 4.53 -17.15
N CYS A 125 5.99 3.48 -16.42
CA CYS A 125 7.25 2.76 -16.63
C CYS A 125 7.03 1.24 -16.47
N LEU A 126 7.60 0.48 -17.39
CA LEU A 126 7.63 -0.97 -17.40
C LEU A 126 9.09 -1.41 -17.48
N THR A 127 9.52 -2.26 -16.55
CA THR A 127 10.90 -2.72 -16.48
C THR A 127 10.96 -4.19 -16.08
N PHE A 128 11.87 -4.96 -16.69
CA PHE A 128 12.21 -6.30 -16.22
C PHE A 128 13.30 -6.20 -15.16
N VAL A 129 12.90 -6.31 -13.90
CA VAL A 129 13.79 -6.19 -12.73
C VAL A 129 13.15 -6.94 -11.58
N ASP A 130 13.98 -7.50 -10.69
CA ASP A 130 13.50 -7.93 -9.38
C ASP A 130 13.35 -6.68 -8.49
N GLU A 131 12.20 -6.49 -7.85
CA GLU A 131 12.03 -5.41 -6.86
C GLU A 131 13.05 -5.47 -5.70
N SER A 132 13.68 -6.63 -5.52
CA SER A 132 14.72 -6.86 -4.50
C SER A 132 16.13 -6.50 -5.00
N ASP A 133 16.30 -6.21 -6.30
CA ASP A 133 17.54 -5.67 -6.87
C ASP A 133 17.50 -4.14 -6.79
N HIS A 134 17.98 -3.63 -5.65
CA HIS A 134 17.99 -2.20 -5.34
C HIS A 134 18.78 -1.37 -6.35
N GLU A 135 19.89 -1.89 -6.86
CA GLU A 135 20.79 -1.14 -7.75
C GLU A 135 20.10 -0.85 -9.08
N THR A 136 19.57 -1.89 -9.73
CA THR A 136 18.87 -1.73 -11.00
C THR A 136 17.56 -0.96 -10.83
N LEU A 137 16.80 -1.24 -9.76
CA LEU A 137 15.54 -0.56 -9.50
C LEU A 137 15.72 0.94 -9.28
N THR A 138 16.70 1.35 -8.46
CA THR A 138 16.99 2.77 -8.23
C THR A 138 17.50 3.45 -9.50
N ALA A 139 18.39 2.80 -10.27
CA ALA A 139 18.87 3.35 -11.53
C ALA A 139 17.75 3.63 -12.54
N VAL A 140 16.76 2.72 -12.64
CA VAL A 140 15.62 2.87 -13.56
C VAL A 140 14.61 3.92 -13.06
N LEU A 141 14.34 3.97 -11.75
CA LEU A 141 13.32 4.86 -11.18
C LEU A 141 13.85 6.26 -10.84
N ALA A 142 15.16 6.46 -10.68
CA ALA A 142 15.75 7.75 -10.30
C ALA A 142 15.36 8.90 -11.24
N PRO A 143 15.34 8.75 -12.58
CA PRO A 143 14.86 9.81 -13.47
C PRO A 143 13.39 10.18 -13.23
N ILE A 144 12.53 9.21 -12.90
CA ILE A 144 11.11 9.45 -12.59
C ILE A 144 10.98 10.24 -11.29
N VAL A 145 11.76 9.88 -10.26
CA VAL A 145 11.81 10.63 -8.99
C VAL A 145 12.30 12.05 -9.20
N ALA A 146 13.33 12.25 -10.03
CA ALA A 146 13.84 13.58 -10.35
C ALA A 146 12.80 14.44 -11.06
N GLU A 147 12.11 13.89 -12.06
CA GLU A 147 11.00 14.55 -12.77
C GLU A 147 9.86 14.90 -11.78
N ARG A 148 9.45 13.96 -10.93
CA ARG A 148 8.45 14.16 -9.87
C ARG A 148 8.81 15.31 -8.95
N ASN A 149 10.02 15.32 -8.41
CA ASN A 149 10.47 16.35 -7.47
C ASN A 149 10.57 17.74 -8.12
N ALA A 150 11.03 17.81 -9.38
CA ALA A 150 11.03 19.07 -10.12
C ALA A 150 9.61 19.60 -10.37
N MET A 151 8.64 18.70 -10.62
CA MET A 151 7.26 19.10 -10.90
C MET A 151 6.54 19.69 -9.69
N LYS A 152 6.88 19.29 -8.46
CA LYS A 152 6.27 19.81 -7.22
C LYS A 152 6.38 21.32 -7.08
N GLU A 153 7.50 21.90 -7.49
CA GLU A 153 7.78 23.34 -7.38
C GLU A 153 7.34 24.13 -8.61
N SER A 154 6.83 23.44 -9.63
CA SER A 154 6.47 24.03 -10.93
C SER A 154 4.95 24.21 -11.07
N ARG A 155 4.56 25.08 -12.01
CA ARG A 155 3.17 25.19 -12.46
C ARG A 155 3.11 24.79 -13.93
N LEU A 156 2.25 23.83 -14.25
CA LEU A 156 1.97 23.47 -15.64
C LEU A 156 1.03 24.51 -16.25
N ILE A 157 1.31 24.95 -17.48
CA ILE A 157 0.39 25.74 -18.30
C ILE A 157 -0.10 24.85 -19.44
N LEU A 158 -1.40 24.60 -19.50
CA LEU A 158 -2.02 23.73 -20.49
C LEU A 158 -3.31 24.36 -21.02
N SER A 159 -3.53 24.29 -22.33
CA SER A 159 -4.78 24.76 -22.95
C SER A 159 -5.91 23.77 -22.71
N ILE A 160 -6.92 24.15 -21.92
CA ILE A 160 -8.11 23.35 -21.58
C ILE A 160 -9.35 24.22 -21.81
N GLY A 161 -10.29 23.75 -22.64
CA GLY A 161 -11.44 24.53 -23.08
C GLY A 161 -11.05 25.73 -23.96
N GLY A 162 -9.96 25.60 -24.71
CA GLY A 162 -9.44 26.68 -25.57
C GLY A 162 -8.68 27.81 -24.85
N LEU A 163 -8.58 27.78 -23.52
CA LEU A 163 -7.86 28.78 -22.73
C LEU A 163 -6.62 28.18 -22.04
N PRO A 164 -5.51 28.93 -21.94
CA PRO A 164 -4.37 28.51 -21.14
C PRO A 164 -4.73 28.54 -19.65
N ARG A 165 -4.63 27.38 -18.99
CA ARG A 165 -4.89 27.24 -17.55
C ARG A 165 -3.65 26.78 -16.79
N SER A 166 -3.50 27.25 -15.55
CA SER A 166 -2.35 26.95 -14.69
C SER A 166 -2.69 25.91 -13.61
N PHE A 167 -1.93 24.81 -13.59
CA PHE A 167 -2.11 23.66 -12.70
C PHE A 167 -0.90 23.46 -11.78
N ARG A 168 -1.17 23.07 -10.52
CA ARG A 168 -0.18 22.52 -9.57
C ARG A 168 -0.44 21.04 -9.36
N PHE A 169 0.63 20.27 -9.18
CA PHE A 169 0.53 18.83 -8.93
C PHE A 169 0.84 18.49 -7.48
N HIS A 170 0.01 17.64 -6.90
CA HIS A 170 0.21 17.06 -5.57
C HIS A 170 0.32 15.54 -5.70
N PHE A 171 1.54 15.02 -5.57
CA PHE A 171 1.82 13.60 -5.66
C PHE A 171 1.57 12.90 -4.32
N ARG A 172 0.84 11.79 -4.36
CA ARG A 172 0.55 10.92 -3.23
C ARG A 172 0.96 9.50 -3.60
N GLY A 173 2.16 9.12 -3.20
CA GLY A 173 2.65 7.76 -3.36
C GLY A 173 2.00 6.83 -2.34
N THR A 174 0.88 6.21 -2.70
CA THR A 174 0.07 5.38 -1.78
C THR A 174 -0.19 3.97 -2.29
N GLY A 175 0.04 3.70 -3.57
CA GLY A 175 -0.20 2.39 -4.18
C GLY A 175 1.03 1.48 -4.15
N TYR A 176 1.62 1.29 -2.98
CA TYR A 176 2.78 0.43 -2.77
C TYR A 176 2.44 -0.63 -1.71
N ASP A 177 2.91 -1.86 -1.90
CA ASP A 177 2.86 -2.85 -0.83
C ASP A 177 3.90 -2.53 0.26
N GLU A 178 3.78 -3.14 1.44
CA GLU A 178 4.67 -2.83 2.57
C GLU A 178 6.14 -3.15 2.24
N LYS A 179 6.37 -4.19 1.42
CA LYS A 179 7.72 -4.58 1.02
C LYS A 179 8.37 -3.46 0.20
N MET A 180 7.67 -2.95 -0.80
CA MET A 180 8.13 -1.86 -1.66
C MET A 180 8.31 -0.56 -0.87
N VAL A 181 7.40 -0.23 0.05
CA VAL A 181 7.56 0.95 0.94
C VAL A 181 8.85 0.84 1.75
N ARG A 182 9.11 -0.32 2.37
CA ARG A 182 10.33 -0.51 3.16
C ARG A 182 11.60 -0.36 2.33
N GLU A 183 11.61 -0.91 1.13
CA GLU A 183 12.72 -0.79 0.19
C GLU A 183 12.97 0.68 -0.24
N MET A 184 11.91 1.41 -0.57
CA MET A 184 11.97 2.81 -1.02
C MET A 184 12.33 3.80 0.09
N GLU A 185 11.89 3.52 1.32
CA GLU A 185 12.11 4.33 2.52
C GLU A 185 13.30 3.85 3.37
N GLY A 186 14.11 2.91 2.88
CA GLY A 186 15.34 2.46 3.53
C GLY A 186 15.14 1.75 4.88
N LEU A 187 13.96 1.17 5.10
CA LEU A 187 13.60 0.43 6.29
C LEU A 187 14.01 -1.03 6.17
N GLU A 188 14.37 -1.66 7.30
CA GLU A 188 14.52 -3.11 7.35
C GLU A 188 13.24 -3.84 6.88
N ALA A 189 13.41 -5.02 6.30
CA ALA A 189 12.31 -5.83 5.77
C ALA A 189 11.23 -6.19 6.81
N SER A 190 10.03 -6.58 6.34
CA SER A 190 8.83 -6.84 7.17
C SER A 190 9.01 -7.88 8.29
N GLY A 191 10.07 -8.69 8.25
CA GLY A 191 10.44 -9.63 9.31
C GLY A 191 11.11 -9.00 10.53
N SER A 192 11.45 -7.71 10.48
CA SER A 192 12.20 -6.98 11.52
C SER A 192 11.47 -6.90 12.87
N THR A 193 12.24 -6.58 13.92
CA THR A 193 11.73 -6.12 15.21
C THR A 193 10.93 -4.82 15.08
N TYR A 194 11.26 -3.94 14.14
CA TYR A 194 10.52 -2.70 13.86
C TYR A 194 9.40 -2.97 12.84
N VAL A 195 8.19 -3.16 13.34
CA VAL A 195 7.07 -3.74 12.58
C VAL A 195 6.25 -2.73 11.80
N CYS A 196 6.29 -1.44 12.16
CA CYS A 196 5.47 -0.43 11.53
C CYS A 196 6.29 0.38 10.52
N THR A 197 5.69 0.81 9.42
CA THR A 197 6.27 1.81 8.50
C THR A 197 5.97 3.24 8.93
N LEU A 198 5.01 3.43 9.85
CA LEU A 198 4.47 4.73 10.26
C LEU A 198 4.96 5.19 11.64
N CYS A 199 5.34 4.25 12.51
CA CYS A 199 5.82 4.55 13.86
C CYS A 199 7.01 3.68 14.26
N ASP A 200 7.61 3.98 15.42
CA ASP A 200 8.85 3.36 15.88
C ASP A 200 8.69 2.15 16.80
N THR A 201 7.46 1.70 17.01
CA THR A 201 7.19 0.61 17.95
C THR A 201 7.87 -0.69 17.51
N THR A 202 8.47 -1.38 18.48
CA THR A 202 8.97 -2.73 18.29
C THR A 202 7.83 -3.75 18.35
N ARG A 203 8.07 -4.95 17.81
CA ARG A 203 7.12 -6.07 17.88
C ARG A 203 6.64 -6.37 19.30
N SER A 204 7.55 -6.35 20.27
CA SER A 204 7.25 -6.61 21.68
C SER A 204 6.50 -5.48 22.38
N GLU A 205 6.70 -4.23 21.94
CA GLU A 205 5.94 -3.09 22.47
C GLU A 205 4.54 -3.07 21.88
N ALA A 206 4.41 -3.27 20.57
CA ALA A 206 3.13 -3.36 19.88
C ALA A 206 2.25 -4.50 20.41
N SER A 207 2.85 -5.62 20.86
CA SER A 207 2.08 -6.72 21.47
C SER A 207 1.57 -6.39 22.88
N LYS A 208 2.20 -5.44 23.59
CA LYS A 208 1.77 -4.98 24.92
C LYS A 208 0.74 -3.85 24.83
N ASN A 209 0.92 -2.95 23.87
CA ASN A 209 0.01 -1.86 23.58
C ASN A 209 -0.30 -1.86 22.09
N MET A 210 -1.50 -2.33 21.72
CA MET A 210 -1.85 -2.55 20.32
C MET A 210 -2.48 -1.31 19.64
N VAL A 211 -3.10 -0.40 20.39
CA VAL A 211 -4.01 0.61 19.82
C VAL A 211 -3.58 2.06 20.04
N LEU A 212 -2.66 2.30 20.98
CA LEU A 212 -2.21 3.66 21.28
C LEU A 212 -0.81 3.89 20.71
N HIS A 213 -0.79 4.34 19.45
CA HIS A 213 0.41 4.72 18.69
C HIS A 213 0.16 6.02 17.92
N SER A 214 1.22 6.76 17.63
CA SER A 214 1.17 7.95 16.76
C SER A 214 2.06 7.75 15.53
N ILE A 215 1.63 8.32 14.40
CA ILE A 215 2.47 8.39 13.20
C ILE A 215 3.61 9.36 13.51
N THR A 216 4.84 8.91 13.29
CA THR A 216 6.07 9.67 13.57
C THR A 216 6.96 9.69 12.34
N ARG A 217 7.14 8.54 11.67
CA ARG A 217 8.03 8.42 10.51
C ARG A 217 7.55 9.26 9.34
N SER A 218 8.52 9.89 8.69
CA SER A 218 8.36 10.62 7.44
C SER A 218 9.61 10.44 6.58
N HIS A 219 9.51 10.76 5.29
CA HIS A 219 10.63 10.65 4.37
C HIS A 219 11.84 11.51 4.78
N GLU A 220 11.60 12.75 5.21
CA GLU A 220 12.64 13.67 5.69
C GLU A 220 13.33 13.11 6.94
N GLU A 221 12.56 12.64 7.91
CA GLU A 221 13.13 12.02 9.12
C GLU A 221 13.93 10.76 8.80
N ASN A 222 13.48 9.91 7.86
CA ASN A 222 14.23 8.73 7.45
C ASN A 222 15.57 9.10 6.79
N LEU A 223 15.63 10.18 5.99
CA LEU A 223 16.89 10.67 5.42
C LEU A 223 17.87 11.11 6.52
N GLU A 224 17.38 11.82 7.54
CA GLU A 224 18.20 12.25 8.69
C GLU A 224 18.69 11.04 9.51
N ARG A 225 17.80 10.08 9.78
CA ARG A 225 18.14 8.83 10.48
C ARG A 225 19.19 8.03 9.73
N TYR A 226 19.11 7.96 8.40
CA TYR A 226 20.16 7.34 7.59
C TYR A 226 21.50 8.06 7.71
N GLU A 227 21.52 9.41 7.75
CA GLU A 227 22.78 10.13 7.93
C GLU A 227 23.39 9.89 9.31
N ILE A 228 22.59 9.68 10.35
CA ILE A 228 23.05 9.24 11.68
C ILE A 228 23.61 7.81 11.60
N TRP A 229 22.90 6.88 10.95
CA TRP A 229 23.36 5.51 10.73
C TRP A 229 24.72 5.47 10.02
N ARG A 230 24.85 6.20 8.91
CA ARG A 230 26.06 6.22 8.09
C ARG A 230 27.25 6.87 8.77
N LYS A 231 27.04 7.98 9.50
CA LYS A 231 28.12 8.74 10.15
C LYS A 231 28.52 8.17 11.51
N ASN A 232 27.59 7.50 12.19
CA ASN A 232 27.71 7.04 13.58
C ASN A 232 28.40 8.09 14.48
N PRO A 233 27.81 9.30 14.64
CA PRO A 233 28.47 10.40 15.35
C PRO A 233 28.71 10.11 16.84
N TYR A 234 28.00 9.13 17.40
CA TYR A 234 28.10 8.74 18.80
C TYR A 234 29.01 7.52 19.03
N SER A 235 29.60 6.95 17.96
CA SER A 235 30.45 5.75 18.03
C SER A 235 29.80 4.57 18.76
N GLU A 236 28.49 4.42 18.55
CA GLU A 236 27.70 3.33 19.14
C GLU A 236 28.02 1.99 18.48
N SER A 237 27.78 0.90 19.21
CA SER A 237 27.78 -0.43 18.61
C SER A 237 26.65 -0.58 17.59
N VAL A 238 26.71 -1.62 16.75
CA VAL A 238 25.71 -1.83 15.69
C VAL A 238 24.28 -1.96 16.24
N ASP A 239 24.11 -2.63 17.39
CA ASP A 239 22.79 -2.85 17.99
C ASP A 239 22.23 -1.57 18.62
N GLU A 240 23.08 -0.79 19.30
CA GLU A 240 22.71 0.51 19.87
C GLU A 240 22.36 1.52 18.77
N LEU A 241 23.18 1.59 17.71
CA LEU A 241 22.94 2.48 16.58
C LEU A 241 21.67 2.09 15.82
N ARG A 242 21.44 0.79 15.61
CA ARG A 242 20.20 0.26 15.01
C ARG A 242 18.98 0.65 15.82
N ASP A 243 19.07 0.60 17.16
CA ASP A 243 17.99 1.08 18.01
C ASP A 243 17.80 2.58 17.95
N ARG A 244 18.89 3.37 17.92
CA ARG A 244 18.81 4.83 17.77
C ARG A 244 18.05 5.24 16.50
N VAL A 245 18.35 4.61 15.37
CA VAL A 245 17.75 4.94 14.07
C VAL A 245 16.47 4.15 13.78
N LYS A 246 16.03 3.31 14.72
CA LYS A 246 14.79 2.50 14.67
C LYS A 246 14.66 1.66 13.39
N GLY A 247 15.77 1.08 12.95
CA GLY A 247 15.84 0.17 11.80
C GLY A 247 15.90 0.84 10.41
N VAL A 248 16.24 2.14 10.34
CA VAL A 248 16.64 2.79 9.06
C VAL A 248 18.10 2.45 8.79
N SER A 249 18.37 1.61 7.78
CA SER A 249 19.72 1.11 7.49
C SER A 249 20.18 1.34 6.05
N ALA A 250 19.26 1.75 5.17
CA ALA A 250 19.54 2.16 3.81
C ALA A 250 19.04 3.59 3.58
N LYS A 251 19.55 4.25 2.54
CA LYS A 251 19.14 5.63 2.22
C LYS A 251 17.78 5.61 1.50
N PRO A 252 16.75 6.28 2.02
CA PRO A 252 15.51 6.50 1.27
C PRO A 252 15.80 7.20 -0.07
N PHE A 253 15.14 6.77 -1.14
CA PHE A 253 15.34 7.39 -2.46
C PHE A 253 14.04 7.92 -3.10
N MET A 254 12.87 7.47 -2.63
CA MET A 254 11.57 7.92 -3.11
C MET A 254 10.66 8.16 -1.92
N GLU A 255 10.11 9.38 -1.84
CA GLU A 255 9.14 9.74 -0.80
C GLU A 255 7.81 9.03 -1.03
N THR A 256 7.34 8.36 0.02
CA THR A 256 6.03 7.73 0.09
C THR A 256 5.13 8.46 1.07
N GLN A 257 3.81 8.43 0.83
CA GLN A 257 2.86 8.99 1.78
C GLN A 257 2.72 8.01 2.96
N PRO A 258 2.86 8.45 4.22
CA PRO A 258 2.58 7.59 5.38
C PRO A 258 1.10 7.20 5.40
N THR A 259 0.81 5.99 4.93
CA THR A 259 -0.54 5.42 4.81
C THR A 259 -0.48 3.89 4.85
N LEU A 260 -1.63 3.24 4.69
CA LEU A 260 -1.79 1.79 4.67
C LEU A 260 -2.46 1.33 3.37
N ASP A 261 -1.91 0.30 2.72
CA ASP A 261 -2.55 -0.32 1.57
C ASP A 261 -3.70 -1.25 2.00
N ALA A 262 -4.91 -0.87 1.60
CA ALA A 262 -6.12 -1.60 1.97
C ALA A 262 -6.16 -3.03 1.41
N LEU A 263 -5.53 -3.29 0.25
CA LEU A 263 -5.53 -4.63 -0.34
C LEU A 263 -4.67 -5.61 0.46
N HIS A 264 -3.40 -5.28 0.66
CA HIS A 264 -2.48 -6.14 1.41
C HIS A 264 -2.87 -6.22 2.89
N CYS A 265 -3.45 -5.17 3.48
CA CYS A 265 -4.02 -5.24 4.83
C CYS A 265 -5.15 -6.28 4.94
N ASP A 266 -6.10 -6.29 4.01
CA ASP A 266 -7.17 -7.30 4.00
C ASP A 266 -6.63 -8.72 3.84
N ILE A 267 -5.64 -8.93 2.96
CA ILE A 267 -5.04 -10.25 2.72
C ILE A 267 -4.25 -10.70 3.94
N GLY A 268 -3.48 -9.80 4.56
CA GLY A 268 -2.71 -10.05 5.77
C GLY A 268 -3.61 -10.46 6.93
N ASN A 269 -4.65 -9.65 7.21
CA ASN A 269 -5.62 -9.94 8.26
C ASN A 269 -6.37 -11.26 8.00
N ALA A 270 -6.83 -11.51 6.78
CA ALA A 270 -7.49 -12.78 6.45
C ALA A 270 -6.57 -14.00 6.60
N THR A 271 -5.29 -13.84 6.27
CA THR A 271 -4.28 -14.89 6.49
C THR A 271 -4.08 -15.15 7.98
N GLU A 272 -4.12 -14.11 8.81
CA GLU A 272 -3.98 -14.26 10.26
C GLU A 272 -5.23 -14.90 10.89
N PHE A 273 -6.44 -14.48 10.50
CA PHE A 273 -7.68 -15.16 10.89
C PHE A 273 -7.72 -16.62 10.44
N TYR A 274 -7.22 -16.94 9.24
CA TYR A 274 -7.11 -18.32 8.78
C TYR A 274 -6.18 -19.17 9.65
N LYS A 275 -5.12 -18.58 10.23
CA LYS A 275 -4.28 -19.27 11.22
C LYS A 275 -4.98 -19.42 12.56
N ILE A 276 -5.67 -18.38 13.04
CA ILE A 276 -6.50 -18.45 14.26
C ILE A 276 -7.52 -19.59 14.13
N PHE A 277 -8.24 -19.67 13.01
CA PHE A 277 -9.20 -20.77 12.77
C PHE A 277 -8.56 -22.16 12.83
N GLN A 278 -7.34 -22.33 12.29
CA GLN A 278 -6.61 -23.61 12.40
C GLN A 278 -6.26 -23.92 13.86
N ASP A 279 -5.79 -22.92 14.62
CA ASP A 279 -5.35 -23.09 16.00
C ASP A 279 -6.55 -23.35 16.94
N GLU A 280 -7.72 -22.76 16.67
CA GLU A 280 -8.96 -23.00 17.44
C GLU A 280 -9.57 -24.38 17.17
N ILE A 281 -9.46 -24.90 15.94
CA ILE A 281 -9.84 -26.30 15.63
C ILE A 281 -8.94 -27.28 16.39
N GLY A 282 -7.68 -26.93 16.57
CA GLY A 282 -6.68 -27.76 17.25
C GLY A 282 -6.57 -27.58 18.76
N GLU A 283 -7.35 -26.65 19.34
CA GLU A 283 -7.25 -26.24 20.75
C GLU A 283 -5.81 -25.94 21.20
N VAL A 284 -5.05 -25.20 20.38
CA VAL A 284 -3.60 -24.93 20.62
C VAL A 284 -3.33 -24.22 21.95
N TYR A 285 -4.32 -23.50 22.49
CA TYR A 285 -4.26 -22.93 23.85
C TYR A 285 -4.11 -23.98 24.96
N THR A 286 -4.50 -25.24 24.73
CA THR A 286 -4.30 -26.36 25.67
C THR A 286 -3.00 -27.13 25.41
N LYS A 287 -2.52 -27.13 24.17
CA LYS A 287 -1.34 -27.89 23.72
C LYS A 287 -0.37 -26.95 22.99
N ALA A 288 0.61 -26.43 23.72
CA ALA A 288 1.51 -25.39 23.21
C ALA A 288 2.34 -25.79 21.98
N ASN A 289 2.70 -27.08 21.83
CA ASN A 289 3.62 -27.55 20.78
C ASN A 289 3.02 -28.71 19.96
N PRO A 290 2.03 -28.45 19.09
CA PRO A 290 1.48 -29.48 18.23
C PRO A 290 2.45 -29.85 17.10
N SER A 291 2.43 -31.12 16.72
CA SER A 291 3.24 -31.66 15.63
C SER A 291 2.84 -31.08 14.27
N ARG A 292 3.72 -31.22 13.28
CA ARG A 292 3.45 -30.80 11.89
C ARG A 292 2.29 -31.58 11.28
N GLU A 293 2.11 -32.84 11.67
CA GLU A 293 1.02 -33.70 11.18
C GLU A 293 -0.33 -33.26 11.73
N GLU A 294 -0.41 -32.94 13.03
CA GLU A 294 -1.63 -32.37 13.65
C GLU A 294 -2.02 -31.05 12.98
N ARG A 295 -1.07 -30.11 12.81
CA ARG A 295 -1.33 -28.84 12.12
C ARG A 295 -1.83 -29.04 10.69
N ARG A 296 -1.29 -30.04 9.97
CA ARG A 296 -1.74 -30.40 8.62
C ARG A 296 -3.17 -30.96 8.64
N SER A 297 -3.48 -31.79 9.64
CA SER A 297 -4.82 -32.35 9.84
C SER A 297 -5.86 -31.24 10.09
N TRP A 298 -5.58 -30.28 10.97
CA TRP A 298 -6.48 -29.16 11.27
C TRP A 298 -6.70 -28.25 10.05
N ARG A 299 -5.65 -27.97 9.29
CA ARG A 299 -5.79 -27.24 8.02
C ARG A 299 -6.69 -27.98 7.03
N ALA A 300 -6.50 -29.28 6.87
CA ALA A 300 -7.32 -30.09 5.97
C ALA A 300 -8.80 -30.11 6.42
N ALA A 301 -9.06 -30.16 7.73
CA ALA A 301 -10.40 -30.07 8.29
C ALA A 301 -11.05 -28.72 8.01
N LEU A 302 -10.34 -27.61 8.26
CA LEU A 302 -10.77 -26.26 7.95
C LEU A 302 -11.11 -26.10 6.45
N ASP A 303 -10.20 -26.50 5.59
CA ASP A 303 -10.35 -26.43 4.14
C ASP A 303 -11.55 -27.24 3.63
N LYS A 304 -11.78 -28.43 4.20
CA LYS A 304 -12.94 -29.27 3.88
C LYS A 304 -14.25 -28.57 4.28
N GLN A 305 -14.28 -27.93 5.45
CA GLN A 305 -15.46 -27.24 5.96
C GLN A 305 -15.77 -25.97 5.16
N LEU A 306 -14.76 -25.13 4.90
CA LEU A 306 -14.90 -23.93 4.06
C LEU A 306 -15.35 -24.30 2.64
N ARG A 307 -14.87 -25.41 2.08
CA ARG A 307 -15.36 -25.93 0.79
C ARG A 307 -16.82 -26.35 0.87
N LYS A 308 -17.22 -27.08 1.91
CA LYS A 308 -18.58 -27.60 2.07
C LYS A 308 -19.60 -26.48 2.25
N LYS A 309 -19.31 -25.50 3.09
CA LYS A 309 -20.26 -24.44 3.50
C LYS A 309 -20.21 -23.23 2.57
N LEU A 310 -19.01 -22.76 2.22
CA LEU A 310 -18.81 -21.49 1.50
C LEU A 310 -18.35 -21.68 0.05
N ARG A 311 -18.20 -22.93 -0.41
CA ARG A 311 -17.66 -23.27 -1.74
C ARG A 311 -16.25 -22.68 -1.98
N LEU A 312 -15.46 -22.53 -0.92
CA LEU A 312 -14.09 -22.05 -0.99
C LEU A 312 -13.12 -23.20 -1.30
N LYS A 313 -12.38 -23.07 -2.39
CA LYS A 313 -11.29 -24.00 -2.73
C LYS A 313 -10.02 -23.57 -2.00
N PRO A 314 -9.26 -24.49 -1.40
CA PRO A 314 -7.97 -24.18 -0.78
C PRO A 314 -7.05 -23.48 -1.77
N VAL A 315 -6.30 -22.49 -1.29
CA VAL A 315 -5.36 -21.69 -2.07
C VAL A 315 -3.95 -21.83 -1.50
N MET A 316 -2.94 -21.80 -2.37
CA MET A 316 -1.54 -21.84 -1.93
C MET A 316 -1.13 -20.52 -1.27
N ARG A 317 -1.47 -19.39 -1.93
CA ARG A 317 -1.29 -18.03 -1.41
C ARG A 317 -2.66 -17.38 -1.29
N MET A 318 -2.92 -16.76 -0.14
CA MET A 318 -4.16 -16.02 0.11
C MET A 318 -4.27 -14.87 -0.90
N ASN A 319 -5.40 -14.81 -1.63
CA ASN A 319 -5.69 -13.70 -2.53
C ASN A 319 -6.87 -12.88 -2.02
N GLY A 320 -7.06 -11.68 -2.55
CA GLY A 320 -8.11 -10.76 -2.10
C GLY A 320 -9.54 -11.31 -2.24
N ASN A 321 -9.80 -12.16 -3.24
CA ASN A 321 -11.11 -12.78 -3.42
C ASN A 321 -11.40 -13.81 -2.32
N PHE A 322 -10.42 -14.63 -1.97
CA PHE A 322 -10.55 -15.58 -0.86
C PHE A 322 -10.69 -14.82 0.46
N ALA A 323 -9.85 -13.80 0.71
CA ALA A 323 -9.92 -12.97 1.90
C ALA A 323 -11.33 -12.36 2.09
N ARG A 324 -11.91 -11.77 1.05
CA ARG A 324 -13.28 -11.21 1.11
C ARG A 324 -14.35 -12.24 1.47
N LYS A 325 -14.22 -13.47 1.00
CA LYS A 325 -15.19 -14.54 1.30
C LYS A 325 -14.96 -15.20 2.66
N LEU A 326 -13.72 -15.22 3.14
CA LEU A 326 -13.36 -15.75 4.45
C LEU A 326 -13.72 -14.78 5.58
N MET A 327 -13.58 -13.48 5.35
CA MET A 327 -13.83 -12.44 6.36
C MET A 327 -15.31 -12.08 6.39
N THR A 328 -16.16 -13.02 6.82
CA THR A 328 -17.61 -12.87 7.00
C THR A 328 -18.08 -13.57 8.26
N GLN A 329 -19.26 -13.17 8.77
CA GLN A 329 -19.86 -13.83 9.93
C GLN A 329 -20.23 -15.28 9.62
N GLU A 330 -20.77 -15.55 8.42
CA GLU A 330 -21.09 -16.90 7.92
C GLU A 330 -19.85 -17.81 7.93
N ALA A 331 -18.68 -17.29 7.56
CA ALA A 331 -17.45 -18.06 7.59
C ALA A 331 -17.01 -18.38 9.01
N ALA A 332 -17.10 -17.41 9.94
CA ALA A 332 -16.83 -17.67 11.35
C ALA A 332 -17.79 -18.72 11.93
N GLU A 333 -19.07 -18.69 11.57
CA GLU A 333 -20.06 -19.70 11.97
C GLU A 333 -19.73 -21.09 11.43
N ALA A 334 -19.34 -21.19 10.16
CA ALA A 334 -18.91 -22.44 9.55
C ALA A 334 -17.69 -23.04 10.27
N VAL A 335 -16.75 -22.20 10.73
CA VAL A 335 -15.60 -22.63 11.53
C VAL A 335 -16.01 -23.03 12.95
N CYS A 336 -16.94 -22.31 13.57
CA CYS A 336 -17.43 -22.62 14.91
C CYS A 336 -18.00 -24.04 15.03
N GLU A 337 -18.57 -24.62 13.95
CA GLU A 337 -19.00 -26.03 13.93
C GLU A 337 -17.86 -27.04 14.21
N LEU A 338 -16.60 -26.64 13.97
CA LEU A 338 -15.41 -27.47 14.22
C LEU A 338 -14.73 -27.18 15.56
N VAL A 339 -15.04 -26.04 16.20
CA VAL A 339 -14.42 -25.64 17.47
C VAL A 339 -15.14 -26.37 18.62
N PRO A 340 -14.45 -27.02 19.57
CA PRO A 340 -15.11 -27.88 20.56
C PRO A 340 -15.98 -27.15 21.59
N THR A 341 -15.48 -26.06 22.17
CA THR A 341 -16.08 -25.38 23.32
C THR A 341 -16.87 -24.13 22.91
N GLU A 342 -18.05 -23.91 23.50
CA GLU A 342 -18.90 -22.75 23.15
C GLU A 342 -18.26 -21.40 23.50
N GLU A 343 -17.52 -21.31 24.60
CA GLU A 343 -16.81 -20.10 25.01
C GLU A 343 -15.85 -19.60 23.91
N ARG A 344 -15.10 -20.51 23.28
CA ARG A 344 -14.18 -20.20 22.17
C ARG A 344 -14.93 -19.84 20.90
N ARG A 345 -16.06 -20.49 20.62
CA ARG A 345 -16.94 -20.15 19.48
C ARG A 345 -17.46 -18.73 19.61
N GLU A 346 -17.94 -18.34 20.79
CA GLU A 346 -18.46 -17.00 21.03
C GLU A 346 -17.35 -15.95 20.92
N ALA A 347 -16.15 -16.22 21.44
CA ALA A 347 -15.00 -15.36 21.24
C ALA A 347 -14.62 -15.16 19.77
N LEU A 348 -14.63 -16.23 18.96
CA LEU A 348 -14.39 -16.12 17.51
C LEU A 348 -15.46 -15.31 16.78
N ARG A 349 -16.74 -15.51 17.13
CA ARG A 349 -17.85 -14.73 16.58
C ARG A 349 -17.71 -13.25 16.92
N GLU A 350 -17.38 -12.93 18.17
CA GLU A 350 -17.17 -11.55 18.61
C GLU A 350 -15.96 -10.92 17.92
N LEU A 351 -14.85 -11.65 17.79
CA LEU A 351 -13.65 -11.18 17.09
C LEU A 351 -13.96 -10.84 15.63
N MET A 352 -14.67 -11.71 14.91
CA MET A 352 -15.10 -11.46 13.54
C MET A 352 -16.08 -10.29 13.46
N ARG A 353 -17.05 -10.20 14.38
CA ARG A 353 -18.02 -9.11 14.44
C ARG A 353 -17.35 -7.75 14.60
N LEU A 354 -16.40 -7.64 15.53
CA LEU A 354 -15.61 -6.41 15.72
C LEU A 354 -14.78 -6.07 14.48
N TYR A 355 -14.12 -7.05 13.87
CA TYR A 355 -13.39 -6.84 12.61
C TYR A 355 -14.29 -6.28 11.51
N LEU A 356 -15.48 -6.87 11.31
CA LEU A 356 -16.46 -6.44 10.30
C LEU A 356 -17.01 -5.04 10.57
N GLN A 357 -17.09 -4.60 11.84
CA GLN A 357 -17.50 -3.24 12.18
C GLN A 357 -16.43 -2.21 11.87
N MET A 358 -15.15 -2.60 11.86
CA MET A 358 -14.04 -1.69 11.56
C MET A 358 -13.65 -1.71 10.07
N LYS A 359 -13.81 -2.85 9.40
CA LYS A 359 -13.38 -3.08 8.01
C LYS A 359 -13.82 -2.04 6.98
N PRO A 360 -15.06 -1.53 7.00
CA PRO A 360 -15.49 -0.51 6.06
C PRO A 360 -14.65 0.76 6.11
N VAL A 361 -14.08 1.12 7.27
CA VAL A 361 -13.38 2.40 7.47
C VAL A 361 -12.13 2.52 6.58
N TRP A 362 -11.38 1.44 6.37
CA TRP A 362 -10.21 1.45 5.47
C TRP A 362 -10.52 0.94 4.05
N ARG A 363 -11.79 0.64 3.75
CA ARG A 363 -12.19 0.08 2.44
C ARG A 363 -13.18 0.91 1.66
N ALA A 364 -14.03 1.68 2.33
CA ALA A 364 -14.89 2.66 1.69
C ALA A 364 -14.03 3.71 0.98
N THR A 365 -14.54 4.27 -0.11
CA THR A 365 -13.84 5.32 -0.87
C THR A 365 -13.80 6.62 -0.06
N CYS A 366 -14.89 6.93 0.64
CA CYS A 366 -15.04 8.07 1.53
C CYS A 366 -15.76 7.63 2.83
N PRO A 367 -15.03 7.13 3.85
CA PRO A 367 -15.64 6.56 5.06
C PRO A 367 -16.50 7.56 5.84
N ALA A 368 -16.17 8.86 5.81
CA ALA A 368 -16.96 9.91 6.44
C ALA A 368 -18.37 10.06 5.86
N LYS A 369 -18.59 9.66 4.59
CA LYS A 369 -19.90 9.70 3.93
C LYS A 369 -20.56 8.33 3.91
N GLU A 370 -19.78 7.28 3.66
CA GLU A 370 -20.31 5.92 3.42
C GLU A 370 -20.52 5.12 4.71
N CYS A 371 -19.72 5.35 5.76
CA CYS A 371 -19.79 4.62 7.02
C CYS A 371 -19.41 5.48 8.25
N PRO A 372 -20.07 6.64 8.46
CA PRO A 372 -19.72 7.59 9.51
C PRO A 372 -19.79 7.02 10.94
N ASP A 373 -20.78 6.15 11.21
CA ASP A 373 -20.93 5.52 12.52
C ASP A 373 -19.77 4.58 12.86
N GLN A 374 -19.34 3.79 11.87
CA GLN A 374 -18.18 2.90 12.00
C GLN A 374 -16.90 3.71 12.17
N LEU A 375 -16.73 4.80 11.42
CA LEU A 375 -15.59 5.71 11.55
C LEU A 375 -15.52 6.32 12.96
N CYS A 376 -16.65 6.84 13.47
CA CYS A 376 -16.73 7.43 14.81
C CYS A 376 -16.42 6.40 15.92
N ARG A 377 -16.86 5.15 15.76
CA ARG A 377 -16.65 4.07 16.74
C ARG A 377 -15.34 3.30 16.58
N TYR A 378 -14.51 3.64 15.59
CA TYR A 378 -13.33 2.86 15.24
C TYR A 378 -12.36 2.68 16.42
N SER A 379 -12.06 3.75 17.16
CA SER A 379 -11.15 3.69 18.32
C SER A 379 -11.69 2.80 19.44
N PHE A 380 -13.00 2.86 19.73
CA PHE A 380 -13.62 2.01 20.73
C PHE A 380 -13.63 0.52 20.30
N ASN A 381 -13.97 0.25 19.04
CA ASN A 381 -14.01 -1.12 18.52
C ASN A 381 -12.61 -1.75 18.44
N SER A 382 -11.59 -0.97 18.08
CA SER A 382 -10.20 -1.45 18.03
C SER A 382 -9.66 -1.74 19.42
N GLN A 383 -9.98 -0.91 20.43
CA GLN A 383 -9.65 -1.22 21.84
C GLN A 383 -10.27 -2.56 22.26
N ARG A 384 -11.58 -2.76 22.04
CA ARG A 384 -12.25 -4.02 22.38
C ARG A 384 -11.67 -5.22 21.63
N PHE A 385 -11.29 -5.03 20.37
CA PHE A 385 -10.64 -6.06 19.57
C PHE A 385 -9.28 -6.46 20.18
N ALA A 386 -8.46 -5.48 20.55
CA ALA A 386 -7.17 -5.70 21.20
C ALA A 386 -7.31 -6.34 22.60
N ASP A 387 -8.32 -5.95 23.38
CA ASP A 387 -8.61 -6.55 24.68
C ASP A 387 -8.98 -8.03 24.55
N LEU A 388 -9.80 -8.36 23.53
CA LEU A 388 -10.17 -9.74 23.23
C LEU A 388 -8.96 -10.58 22.80
N LEU A 389 -8.06 -10.02 21.98
CA LEU A 389 -6.80 -10.68 21.63
C LEU A 389 -5.93 -10.91 22.87
N SER A 390 -5.75 -9.87 23.69
CA SER A 390 -4.86 -9.88 24.87
C SER A 390 -5.35 -10.76 26.01
N SER A 391 -6.65 -11.09 26.02
CA SER A 391 -7.26 -12.00 27.00
C SER A 391 -7.39 -13.41 26.43
N THR A 392 -8.31 -13.59 25.48
CA THR A 392 -8.73 -14.90 24.98
C THR A 392 -7.72 -15.53 24.03
N PHE A 393 -6.96 -14.72 23.28
CA PHE A 393 -6.01 -15.22 22.27
C PHE A 393 -4.54 -15.00 22.64
N LYS A 394 -4.23 -14.68 23.90
CA LYS A 394 -2.87 -14.39 24.41
C LYS A 394 -1.83 -15.51 24.19
N TYR A 395 -2.28 -16.74 23.97
CA TYR A 395 -1.41 -17.89 23.74
C TYR A 395 -0.66 -17.80 22.39
N ARG A 396 -1.13 -16.95 21.49
CA ARG A 396 -0.57 -16.69 20.17
C ARG A 396 0.09 -15.32 20.15
#